data_AF-A0A9W6G7M0-F1
#
_entry.id   AF-A0A9W6G7M0-F1
#
_cell.length_a   1.000
_cell.length_b   1.000
_cell.length_c   1.000
_cell.angle_alpha   90.00
_cell.angle_beta   90.00
_cell.angle_gamma   90.00
#
_symmetry.space_group_name_H-M   'P 1'
#
loop_
_entity.id
_entity.type
_entity.pdbx_description
1 polymer ?
#
loop_
_entity_poly.entity_id
_entity_poly.type
_entity_poly.pdbx_seq_one_letter_code
_entity_poly.pdbx_strand_id
1 'polypeptide(L)'
;MRIGELSARTGVPVATIKYYVREGLVSGGERTGHNQVRYGEEHVRRLRLVRSMVETGALPIAKVREVLAEVEDPRRDLDSALGVASRALSSHRAPAEEPDQADLETARGIVRRRGWHRIPLDHEYLKALADVIGRLRLLGLADLVEQEDRYALAAEQVAEADIRLLMQREDRDEILETMIVGTVLGDALFTTLRRIAQVEISGRDIKGPDANRTEHEDCLSTRDADAGPSAPVGSCVHAQIAMSALVGFRTVQVEWAVLR
;
A
#
# COMPACT_ATOMS: atom_id res chain seq x y z
N MET A 1 29.69 -11.78 -2.63
CA MET A 1 29.79 -10.54 -3.44
C MET A 1 30.38 -9.40 -2.61
N ARG A 2 31.09 -8.45 -3.24
CA ARG A 2 31.56 -7.21 -2.58
C ARG A 2 30.43 -6.18 -2.49
N ILE A 3 30.59 -5.12 -1.69
CA ILE A 3 29.54 -4.11 -1.49
C ILE A 3 29.11 -3.39 -2.78
N GLY A 4 30.03 -3.17 -3.73
CA GLY A 4 29.72 -2.57 -5.03
C GLY A 4 28.85 -3.47 -5.91
N GLU A 5 29.14 -4.78 -5.91
CA GLU A 5 28.33 -5.79 -6.60
C GLU A 5 26.94 -5.91 -5.95
N LEU A 6 26.89 -5.88 -4.61
CA LEU A 6 25.63 -5.89 -3.86
C LEU A 6 24.75 -4.67 -4.24
N SER A 7 25.36 -3.49 -4.30
CA SER A 7 24.69 -2.25 -4.72
C SER A 7 24.13 -2.37 -6.14
N ALA A 8 24.93 -2.84 -7.09
CA ALA A 8 24.48 -3.01 -8.48
C ALA A 8 23.32 -4.02 -8.59
N ARG A 9 23.37 -5.13 -7.85
CA ARG A 9 22.32 -6.18 -7.90
C ARG A 9 21.02 -5.81 -7.20
N THR A 10 21.08 -4.95 -6.20
CA THR A 10 19.91 -4.53 -5.41
C THR A 10 19.33 -3.19 -5.87
N GLY A 11 20.12 -2.40 -6.60
CA GLY A 11 19.80 -1.01 -6.91
C GLY A 11 19.92 -0.07 -5.71
N VAL A 12 20.39 -0.56 -4.56
CA VAL A 12 20.53 0.24 -3.33
C VAL A 12 21.91 0.89 -3.31
N PRO A 13 22.03 2.23 -3.19
CA PRO A 13 23.33 2.90 -3.14
C PRO A 13 24.20 2.39 -1.98
N VAL A 14 25.53 2.31 -2.19
CA VAL A 14 26.48 1.84 -1.17
C VAL A 14 26.34 2.60 0.17
N ALA A 15 26.10 3.90 0.13
CA ALA A 15 25.88 4.71 1.33
C ALA A 15 24.63 4.26 2.11
N THR A 16 23.54 3.98 1.39
CA THR A 16 22.28 3.47 1.96
C THR A 16 22.46 2.05 2.51
N ILE A 17 23.21 1.17 1.83
CA ILE A 17 23.54 -0.16 2.36
C ILE A 17 24.28 -0.03 3.70
N LYS A 18 25.31 0.83 3.77
CA LYS A 18 26.04 1.08 5.03
C LYS A 18 25.15 1.68 6.12
N TYR A 19 24.20 2.52 5.75
CA TYR A 19 23.21 3.06 6.68
C TYR A 19 22.30 1.95 7.22
N TYR A 20 21.73 1.09 6.36
CA TYR A 20 20.89 -0.03 6.80
C TYR A 20 21.65 -1.04 7.66
N VAL A 21 22.93 -1.28 7.39
CA VAL A 21 23.79 -2.09 8.27
C VAL A 21 23.96 -1.44 9.65
N ARG A 22 24.16 -0.11 9.70
CA ARG A 22 24.29 0.62 10.97
C ARG A 22 22.99 0.63 11.78
N GLU A 23 21.86 0.76 11.11
CA GLU A 23 20.53 0.73 11.74
C GLU A 23 20.07 -0.69 12.12
N GLY A 24 20.86 -1.72 11.80
CA GLY A 24 20.56 -3.11 12.11
C GLY A 24 19.51 -3.76 11.21
N LEU A 25 19.15 -3.14 10.08
CA LEU A 25 18.18 -3.70 9.13
C LEU A 25 18.78 -4.81 8.27
N VAL A 26 20.10 -4.78 8.07
CA VAL A 26 20.85 -5.75 7.27
C VAL A 26 22.09 -6.15 8.04
N SER A 27 22.44 -7.43 8.07
CA SER A 27 23.66 -7.89 8.74
C SER A 27 24.93 -7.35 8.06
N GLY A 28 26.02 -7.25 8.83
CA GLY A 28 27.25 -6.58 8.41
C GLY A 28 28.11 -7.31 7.38
N GLY A 29 27.66 -8.46 6.86
CA GLY A 29 28.45 -9.34 6.00
C GLY A 29 29.61 -10.05 6.73
N GLU A 30 30.22 -11.02 6.06
CA GLU A 30 31.35 -11.79 6.58
C GLU A 30 32.67 -11.06 6.32
N ARG A 31 33.47 -10.82 7.37
CA ARG A 31 34.81 -10.24 7.21
C ARG A 31 35.77 -11.28 6.66
N THR A 32 36.29 -11.05 5.45
CA THR A 32 37.26 -11.95 4.78
C THR A 32 38.68 -11.38 4.76
N GLY A 33 38.92 -10.25 5.41
CA GLY A 33 40.24 -9.62 5.52
C GLY A 33 40.16 -8.29 6.27
N HIS A 34 41.30 -7.61 6.42
CA HIS A 34 41.41 -6.37 7.21
C HIS A 34 40.41 -5.28 6.77
N ASN A 35 40.17 -5.16 5.46
CA ASN A 35 39.21 -4.21 4.88
C ASN A 35 38.32 -4.86 3.80
N GLN A 36 38.05 -6.16 3.92
CA GLN A 36 37.19 -6.88 2.97
C GLN A 36 36.03 -7.54 3.69
N VAL A 37 34.82 -7.28 3.17
CA VAL A 37 33.56 -7.86 3.62
C VAL A 37 32.90 -8.53 2.43
N ARG A 38 32.43 -9.76 2.63
CA ARG A 38 31.61 -10.52 1.68
C ARG A 38 30.15 -10.52 2.12
N TYR A 39 29.27 -10.38 1.15
CA TYR A 39 27.83 -10.48 1.29
C TYR A 39 27.32 -11.66 0.45
N GLY A 40 26.30 -12.38 0.92
CA GLY A 40 25.61 -13.46 0.19
C GLY A 40 24.24 -13.06 -0.36
N GLU A 41 23.50 -14.05 -0.86
CA GLU A 41 22.15 -13.87 -1.44
C GLU A 41 21.12 -13.45 -0.40
N GLU A 42 21.30 -13.86 0.85
CA GLU A 42 20.51 -13.42 2.00
C GLU A 42 20.52 -11.89 2.13
N HIS A 43 21.67 -11.23 1.91
CA HIS A 43 21.75 -9.77 1.94
C HIS A 43 21.00 -9.14 0.77
N VAL A 44 20.97 -9.78 -0.41
CA VAL A 44 20.21 -9.30 -1.58
C VAL A 44 18.71 -9.37 -1.30
N ARG A 45 18.22 -10.51 -0.81
CA ARG A 45 16.80 -10.69 -0.43
C ARG A 45 16.39 -9.68 0.63
N ARG A 46 17.20 -9.58 1.68
CA ARG A 46 16.97 -8.64 2.79
C ARG A 46 16.93 -7.19 2.34
N LEU A 47 17.84 -6.75 1.48
CA LEU A 47 17.86 -5.38 0.97
C LEU A 47 16.64 -5.06 0.11
N ARG A 48 16.17 -6.01 -0.71
CA ARG A 48 14.94 -5.84 -1.49
C ARG A 48 13.73 -5.72 -0.59
N LEU A 49 13.64 -6.55 0.45
CA LEU A 49 12.58 -6.51 1.45
C LEU A 49 12.54 -5.15 2.17
N VAL A 50 13.67 -4.70 2.73
CA VAL A 50 13.79 -3.40 3.41
C VAL A 50 13.37 -2.27 2.47
N ARG A 51 13.86 -2.28 1.23
CA ARG A 51 13.56 -1.25 0.23
C ARG A 51 12.06 -1.20 -0.10
N SER A 52 11.42 -2.35 -0.31
CA SER A 52 9.98 -2.43 -0.59
C SER A 52 9.14 -1.81 0.53
N MET A 53 9.48 -2.07 1.80
CA MET A 53 8.75 -1.49 2.93
C MET A 53 8.96 0.03 3.05
N VAL A 54 10.18 0.53 2.80
CA VAL A 54 10.50 1.96 2.92
C VAL A 54 9.93 2.76 1.75
N GLU A 55 10.13 2.29 0.51
CA GLU A 55 9.76 3.05 -0.69
C GLU A 55 8.29 2.90 -1.06
N THR A 56 7.78 1.66 -1.08
CA THR A 56 6.40 1.40 -1.51
C THR A 56 5.44 1.35 -0.33
N GLY A 57 5.85 0.73 0.78
CA GLY A 57 5.08 0.74 2.02
C GLY A 57 5.06 2.09 2.74
N ALA A 58 5.99 2.99 2.42
CA ALA A 58 6.19 4.27 3.10
C ALA A 58 6.40 4.14 4.62
N LEU A 59 6.96 3.03 5.10
CA LEU A 59 7.23 2.81 6.52
C LEU A 59 8.47 3.59 6.97
N PRO A 60 8.41 4.26 8.14
CA PRO A 60 9.60 4.80 8.79
C PRO A 60 10.61 3.68 9.10
N ILE A 61 11.91 3.98 9.02
CA ILE A 61 12.99 3.02 9.29
C ILE A 61 12.86 2.33 10.65
N ALA A 62 12.44 3.06 11.69
CA ALA A 62 12.20 2.50 13.02
C ALA A 62 11.15 1.37 12.98
N LYS A 63 10.09 1.56 12.18
CA LYS A 63 9.02 0.58 12.03
C LYS A 63 9.44 -0.63 11.22
N VAL A 64 10.22 -0.41 10.16
CA VAL A 64 10.84 -1.50 9.39
C VAL A 64 11.72 -2.36 10.29
N ARG A 65 12.50 -1.75 11.19
CA ARG A 65 13.31 -2.48 12.17
C ARG A 65 12.46 -3.34 13.12
N GLU A 66 11.38 -2.79 13.66
CA GLU A 66 10.45 -3.53 14.53
C GLU A 66 9.89 -4.76 13.81
N VAL A 67 9.37 -4.58 12.59
CA VAL A 67 8.83 -5.69 11.78
C VAL A 67 9.87 -6.79 11.56
N LEU A 68 11.08 -6.39 11.19
CA LEU A 68 12.13 -7.34 10.85
C LEU A 68 12.67 -8.09 12.08
N ALA A 69 12.80 -7.41 13.22
CA ALA A 69 13.22 -8.04 14.47
C ALA A 69 12.24 -9.13 14.93
N GLU A 70 10.95 -8.90 14.68
CA GLU A 70 9.90 -9.83 15.07
C GLU A 70 9.84 -11.08 14.20
N VAL A 71 10.24 -10.96 12.93
CA VAL A 71 10.32 -12.07 11.99
C VAL A 71 11.56 -12.94 12.23
N GLU A 72 12.62 -12.33 12.74
CA GLU A 72 13.83 -13.02 13.14
C GLU A 72 13.69 -13.81 14.45
N ASP A 73 12.61 -13.65 15.23
CA ASP A 73 12.37 -14.48 16.42
C ASP A 73 11.90 -15.90 16.02
N PRO A 74 12.73 -16.94 16.22
CA PRO A 74 12.39 -18.32 15.80
C PRO A 74 11.24 -18.92 16.61
N ARG A 75 10.87 -18.30 17.75
CA ARG A 75 9.86 -18.80 18.68
C ARG A 75 8.45 -18.33 18.34
N ARG A 76 8.29 -17.43 17.37
CA ARG A 76 6.98 -16.89 16.94
C ARG A 76 6.30 -17.84 15.95
N ASP A 77 5.02 -18.08 16.14
CA ASP A 77 4.16 -18.72 15.14
C ASP A 77 3.76 -17.73 14.04
N LEU A 78 3.19 -18.25 12.94
CA LEU A 78 2.76 -17.46 11.79
C LEU A 78 1.65 -16.45 12.16
N ASP A 79 0.77 -16.83 13.09
CA ASP A 79 -0.32 -15.96 13.55
C ASP A 79 0.21 -14.73 14.30
N SER A 80 1.25 -14.91 15.13
CA SER A 80 1.93 -13.81 15.82
C SER A 80 2.69 -12.90 14.86
N ALA A 81 3.33 -13.46 13.84
CA ALA A 81 4.02 -12.67 12.82
C ALA A 81 3.06 -11.83 11.96
N LEU A 82 1.90 -12.38 11.59
CA LEU A 82 0.83 -11.64 10.90
C LEU A 82 0.33 -10.48 11.76
N GLY A 83 0.09 -10.74 13.05
CA GLY A 83 -0.31 -9.71 14.01
C GLY A 83 0.73 -8.59 14.16
N VAL A 84 2.03 -8.89 14.06
CA VAL A 84 3.08 -7.86 14.05
C VAL A 84 3.09 -7.08 12.73
N ALA A 85 3.12 -7.76 11.59
CA ALA A 85 3.16 -7.10 10.29
C ALA A 85 1.95 -6.17 10.14
N SER A 86 0.77 -6.67 10.50
CA SER A 86 -0.46 -5.89 10.51
C SER A 86 -0.43 -4.76 11.54
N ARG A 87 0.06 -4.95 12.79
CA ARG A 87 0.26 -3.83 13.73
C ARG A 87 1.24 -2.78 13.21
N ALA A 88 2.24 -3.23 12.45
CA ALA A 88 3.26 -2.33 11.97
C ALA A 88 2.80 -1.43 10.83
N LEU A 89 1.88 -1.96 10.03
CA LEU A 89 1.18 -1.28 8.96
C LEU A 89 -0.03 -0.51 9.41
N SER A 90 -0.66 -1.03 10.45
CA SER A 90 -1.66 -0.37 11.24
C SER A 90 -0.98 0.77 12.00
N SER A 91 -0.70 1.82 11.25
CA SER A 91 -0.83 3.20 11.72
C SER A 91 -2.28 3.53 12.11
N HIS A 92 -3.12 2.53 12.41
CA HIS A 92 -4.20 2.62 13.39
C HIS A 92 -3.52 2.98 14.71
N ARG A 93 -3.25 4.29 14.86
CA ARG A 93 -3.01 4.92 16.15
C ARG A 93 -3.99 4.26 17.11
N ALA A 94 -3.48 3.50 18.07
CA ALA A 94 -4.31 3.02 19.17
C ALA A 94 -5.20 4.19 19.58
N PRO A 95 -6.54 4.00 19.63
CA PRO A 95 -7.46 5.09 19.89
C PRO A 95 -6.90 5.94 21.04
N ALA A 96 -6.76 7.25 20.82
CA ALA A 96 -6.14 8.12 21.83
C ALA A 96 -6.91 8.06 23.16
N GLU A 97 -8.19 7.70 23.07
CA GLU A 97 -9.11 7.41 24.16
C GLU A 97 -9.82 6.08 23.87
N GLU A 98 -10.31 5.41 24.91
CA GLU A 98 -11.05 4.17 24.75
C GLU A 98 -12.36 4.42 23.96
N PRO A 99 -12.66 3.68 22.88
CA PRO A 99 -13.84 3.91 22.07
C PRO A 99 -15.14 3.76 22.89
N ASP A 100 -16.19 4.45 22.46
CA ASP A 100 -17.51 4.34 23.09
C ASP A 100 -18.01 2.89 23.08
N GLN A 101 -18.70 2.49 24.15
CA GLN A 101 -19.17 1.11 24.32
C GLN A 101 -20.17 0.70 23.23
N ALA A 102 -20.99 1.62 22.73
CA ALA A 102 -21.92 1.34 21.64
C ALA A 102 -21.20 1.09 20.31
N ASP A 103 -20.09 1.78 20.06
CA ASP A 103 -19.23 1.56 18.89
C ASP A 103 -18.51 0.22 18.95
N LEU A 104 -18.00 -0.14 20.12
CA LEU A 104 -17.42 -1.46 20.36
C LEU A 104 -18.44 -2.58 20.14
N GLU A 105 -19.67 -2.42 20.62
CA GLU A 105 -20.70 -3.44 20.39
C GLU A 105 -21.12 -3.51 18.91
N THR A 106 -21.12 -2.38 18.21
CA THR A 106 -21.34 -2.35 16.75
C THR A 106 -20.24 -3.13 16.03
N ALA A 107 -18.96 -2.84 16.32
CA ALA A 107 -17.82 -3.55 15.74
C ALA A 107 -17.88 -5.07 16.02
N ARG A 108 -18.17 -5.47 17.26
CA ARG A 108 -18.36 -6.88 17.63
C ARG A 108 -19.54 -7.51 16.89
N GLY A 109 -20.62 -6.77 16.70
CA GLY A 109 -21.79 -7.20 15.93
C GLY A 109 -21.43 -7.55 14.48
N ILE A 110 -20.61 -6.72 13.83
CA ILE A 110 -20.11 -6.97 12.47
C ILE A 110 -19.32 -8.28 12.43
N VAL A 111 -18.31 -8.41 13.29
CA VAL A 111 -17.44 -9.61 13.36
C VAL A 111 -18.25 -10.89 13.63
N ARG A 112 -19.24 -10.83 14.53
CA ARG A 112 -20.15 -11.95 14.80
C ARG A 112 -20.99 -12.33 13.58
N ARG A 113 -21.62 -11.36 12.90
CA ARG A 113 -22.45 -11.61 11.70
C ARG A 113 -21.66 -12.25 10.56
N ARG A 114 -20.38 -11.87 10.41
CA ARG A 114 -19.48 -12.44 9.40
C ARG A 114 -18.93 -13.83 9.77
N GLY A 115 -19.11 -14.28 11.00
CA GLY A 115 -18.53 -15.56 11.47
C GLY A 115 -17.01 -15.51 11.68
N TRP A 116 -16.44 -14.32 11.90
CA TRP A 116 -14.99 -14.16 12.13
C TRP A 116 -14.63 -14.51 13.58
N HIS A 117 -14.56 -15.81 13.88
CA HIS A 117 -14.40 -16.32 15.25
C HIS A 117 -12.97 -16.35 15.79
N ARG A 118 -11.96 -16.12 14.94
CA ARG A 118 -10.54 -16.20 15.34
C ARG A 118 -10.03 -14.97 16.09
N ILE A 119 -10.77 -13.85 16.05
CA ILE A 119 -10.38 -12.60 16.70
C ILE A 119 -11.00 -12.55 18.11
N PRO A 120 -10.18 -12.42 19.18
CA PRO A 120 -10.69 -12.19 20.54
C PRO A 120 -11.54 -10.92 20.65
N LEU A 121 -12.52 -10.90 21.57
CA LEU A 121 -13.48 -9.77 21.70
C LEU A 121 -12.88 -8.49 22.31
N ASP A 122 -11.67 -8.57 22.84
CA ASP A 122 -10.85 -7.49 23.39
C ASP A 122 -9.68 -7.10 22.47
N HIS A 123 -9.59 -7.70 21.28
CA HIS A 123 -8.51 -7.47 20.33
C HIS A 123 -8.47 -6.01 19.84
N GLU A 124 -7.26 -5.48 19.63
CA GLU A 124 -7.04 -4.08 19.23
C GLU A 124 -7.74 -3.69 17.92
N TYR A 125 -7.88 -4.62 16.97
CA TYR A 125 -8.64 -4.40 15.72
C TYR A 125 -10.11 -4.05 15.96
N LEU A 126 -10.74 -4.61 16.99
CA LEU A 126 -12.11 -4.25 17.34
C LEU A 126 -12.18 -2.82 17.88
N LYS A 127 -11.17 -2.40 18.66
CA LYS A 127 -11.06 -1.02 19.14
C LYS A 127 -10.82 -0.04 17.99
N ALA A 128 -9.96 -0.41 17.04
CA ALA A 128 -9.69 0.40 15.85
C ALA A 128 -10.94 0.56 14.97
N LEU A 129 -11.68 -0.53 14.72
CA LEU A 129 -12.94 -0.48 13.97
C LEU A 129 -13.99 0.37 14.70
N ALA A 130 -14.10 0.23 16.02
CA ALA A 130 -14.99 1.05 16.84
C ALA A 130 -14.66 2.55 16.77
N ASP A 131 -13.38 2.94 16.85
CA ASP A 131 -12.95 4.34 16.68
C ASP A 131 -13.35 4.90 15.29
N VAL A 132 -13.19 4.10 14.22
CA VAL A 132 -13.64 4.50 12.87
C VAL A 132 -15.16 4.69 12.82
N ILE A 133 -15.94 3.75 13.37
CA ILE A 133 -17.41 3.84 13.43
C ILE A 133 -17.84 5.09 14.21
N GLY A 134 -17.25 5.34 15.38
CA GLY A 134 -17.55 6.51 16.20
C GLY A 134 -17.26 7.81 15.47
N ARG A 135 -16.11 7.92 14.80
CA ARG A 135 -15.75 9.08 13.96
C ARG A 135 -16.73 9.30 12.81
N LEU A 136 -17.13 8.23 12.10
CA LEU A 136 -18.11 8.33 11.02
C LEU A 136 -19.45 8.84 11.54
N ARG A 137 -19.91 8.34 12.71
CA ARG A 137 -21.15 8.81 13.32
C ARG A 137 -21.07 10.28 13.75
N LEU A 138 -19.96 10.70 14.36
CA LEU A 138 -19.72 12.10 14.75
C LEU A 138 -19.75 13.05 13.54
N LEU A 139 -19.33 12.59 12.36
CA LEU A 139 -19.37 13.35 11.12
C LEU A 139 -20.73 13.28 10.39
N GLY A 140 -21.72 12.58 10.93
CA GLY A 140 -23.02 12.38 10.29
C GLY A 140 -22.97 11.42 9.08
N LEU A 141 -21.94 10.58 8.98
CA LEU A 141 -21.72 9.61 7.90
C LEU A 141 -22.06 8.18 8.35
N ALA A 142 -23.07 8.03 9.21
CA ALA A 142 -23.49 6.73 9.74
C ALA A 142 -23.94 5.76 8.64
N ASP A 143 -24.52 6.26 7.54
CA ASP A 143 -24.93 5.47 6.37
C ASP A 143 -23.77 4.69 5.75
N LEU A 144 -22.52 5.17 5.91
CA LEU A 144 -21.33 4.45 5.45
C LEU A 144 -21.08 3.17 6.27
N VAL A 145 -21.45 3.20 7.55
CA VAL A 145 -21.40 2.04 8.45
C VAL A 145 -22.49 1.04 8.10
N GLU A 146 -23.62 1.47 7.54
CA GLU A 146 -24.69 0.57 7.06
C GLU A 146 -24.34 -0.16 5.75
N GLN A 147 -23.25 0.24 5.09
CA GLN A 147 -22.69 -0.45 3.92
C GLN A 147 -21.59 -1.44 4.31
N GLU A 148 -21.43 -1.74 5.60
CA GLU A 148 -20.33 -2.54 6.13
C GLU A 148 -20.26 -3.94 5.50
N ASP A 149 -21.39 -4.54 5.16
CA ASP A 149 -21.44 -5.87 4.56
C ASP A 149 -20.69 -5.93 3.22
N ARG A 150 -20.75 -4.86 2.41
CA ARG A 150 -20.02 -4.78 1.14
C ARG A 150 -18.52 -4.63 1.36
N TYR A 151 -18.12 -3.82 2.34
CA TYR A 151 -16.72 -3.68 2.72
C TYR A 151 -16.15 -4.97 3.29
N ALA A 152 -16.93 -5.68 4.12
CA ALA A 152 -16.54 -6.95 4.70
C ALA A 152 -16.34 -8.04 3.63
N LEU A 153 -17.26 -8.14 2.65
CA LEU A 153 -17.11 -9.06 1.52
C LEU A 153 -15.84 -8.78 0.69
N ALA A 154 -15.56 -7.51 0.39
CA ALA A 154 -14.34 -7.14 -0.32
C ALA A 154 -13.09 -7.48 0.49
N ALA A 155 -13.11 -7.21 1.80
CA ALA A 155 -12.00 -7.53 2.70
C ALA A 155 -11.73 -9.05 2.76
N GLU A 156 -12.77 -9.88 2.79
CA GLU A 156 -12.62 -11.35 2.76
C GLU A 156 -11.99 -11.84 1.46
N GLN A 157 -12.39 -11.30 0.31
CA GLN A 157 -11.82 -11.68 -0.98
C GLN A 157 -10.32 -11.34 -1.06
N VAL A 158 -9.94 -10.17 -0.55
CA VAL A 158 -8.53 -9.75 -0.47
C VAL A 158 -7.77 -10.66 0.49
N ALA A 159 -8.28 -10.86 1.70
CA ALA A 159 -7.64 -11.71 2.70
C ALA A 159 -7.47 -13.16 2.20
N GLU A 160 -8.44 -13.73 1.49
CA GLU A 160 -8.33 -15.06 0.91
C GLU A 160 -7.22 -15.12 -0.16
N ALA A 161 -7.13 -14.10 -1.01
CA ALA A 161 -6.07 -14.01 -2.01
C ALA A 161 -4.67 -13.91 -1.36
N ASP A 162 -4.55 -13.08 -0.32
CA ASP A 162 -3.30 -12.88 0.44
C ASP A 162 -2.86 -14.17 1.14
N ILE A 163 -3.77 -14.85 1.84
CA ILE A 163 -3.45 -16.12 2.53
C ILE A 163 -3.10 -17.22 1.52
N ARG A 164 -3.80 -17.30 0.37
CA ARG A 164 -3.50 -18.29 -0.68
C ARG A 164 -2.09 -18.11 -1.23
N LEU A 165 -1.60 -16.88 -1.35
CA LEU A 165 -0.22 -16.60 -1.76
C LEU A 165 0.80 -17.16 -0.75
N LEU A 166 0.50 -17.09 0.55
CA LEU A 166 1.38 -17.62 1.60
C LEU A 166 1.40 -19.15 1.63
N MET A 167 0.26 -19.79 1.40
CA MET A 167 0.14 -21.26 1.40
C MET A 167 0.92 -21.95 0.26
N GLN A 168 1.42 -21.20 -0.71
CA GLN A 168 2.25 -21.72 -1.82
C GLN A 168 3.75 -21.78 -1.48
N ARG A 169 4.16 -21.36 -0.28
CA ARG A 169 5.56 -21.35 0.15
C ARG A 169 5.81 -22.50 1.13
N GLU A 170 6.96 -23.16 0.99
CA GLU A 170 7.34 -24.32 1.80
C GLU A 170 8.30 -23.94 2.95
N ASP A 171 9.06 -22.85 2.79
CA ASP A 171 10.03 -22.38 3.77
C ASP A 171 9.42 -21.33 4.71
N ARG A 172 9.65 -21.47 6.03
CA ARG A 172 9.10 -20.55 7.05
C ARG A 172 9.57 -19.13 6.86
N ASP A 173 10.85 -18.94 6.55
CA ASP A 173 11.41 -17.60 6.40
C ASP A 173 10.87 -16.96 5.11
N GLU A 174 10.70 -17.73 4.04
CA GLU A 174 9.99 -17.28 2.84
C GLU A 174 8.53 -16.92 3.09
N ILE A 175 7.80 -17.71 3.89
CA ILE A 175 6.42 -17.39 4.29
C ILE A 175 6.38 -16.06 5.05
N LEU A 176 7.27 -15.87 6.04
CA LEU A 176 7.29 -14.66 6.85
C LEU A 176 7.68 -13.43 6.02
N GLU A 177 8.71 -13.53 5.19
CA GLU A 177 9.09 -12.44 4.27
C GLU A 177 7.95 -12.11 3.31
N THR A 178 7.31 -13.13 2.71
CA THR A 178 6.17 -12.95 1.79
C THR A 178 4.97 -12.37 2.53
N MET A 179 4.75 -12.73 3.79
CA MET A 179 3.66 -12.22 4.62
C MET A 179 3.85 -10.74 4.92
N ILE A 180 5.03 -10.33 5.38
CA ILE A 180 5.33 -8.91 5.63
C ILE A 180 5.12 -8.10 4.36
N VAL A 181 5.72 -8.53 3.24
CA VAL A 181 5.60 -7.84 1.96
C VAL A 181 4.15 -7.84 1.49
N GLY A 182 3.46 -8.96 1.64
CA GLY A 182 2.06 -9.15 1.27
C GLY A 182 1.14 -8.25 2.08
N THR A 183 1.34 -8.10 3.39
CA THR A 183 0.54 -7.16 4.18
C THR A 183 0.92 -5.71 3.82
N VAL A 184 2.22 -5.38 3.74
CA VAL A 184 2.68 -3.99 3.54
C VAL A 184 2.31 -3.47 2.15
N LEU A 185 2.66 -4.24 1.15
CA LEU A 185 2.39 -3.91 -0.24
C LEU A 185 0.97 -4.27 -0.63
N GLY A 186 0.34 -5.25 0.02
CA GLY A 186 -1.08 -5.59 -0.21
C GLY A 186 -2.00 -4.47 0.22
N ASP A 187 -1.74 -3.82 1.37
CA ASP A 187 -2.49 -2.64 1.79
C ASP A 187 -2.37 -1.49 0.77
N ALA A 188 -1.15 -1.24 0.29
CA ALA A 188 -0.88 -0.23 -0.74
C ALA A 188 -1.57 -0.60 -2.07
N LEU A 189 -1.49 -1.86 -2.48
CA LEU A 189 -2.12 -2.41 -3.68
C LEU A 189 -3.63 -2.24 -3.60
N PHE A 190 -4.26 -2.74 -2.55
CA PHE A 190 -5.71 -2.68 -2.36
C PHE A 190 -6.20 -1.24 -2.26
N THR A 191 -5.51 -0.39 -1.50
CA THR A 191 -5.84 1.04 -1.39
C THR A 191 -5.78 1.72 -2.76
N THR A 192 -4.75 1.42 -3.56
CA THR A 192 -4.59 1.99 -4.89
C THR A 192 -5.65 1.48 -5.86
N LEU A 193 -5.90 0.17 -5.89
CA LEU A 193 -6.95 -0.43 -6.72
C LEU A 193 -8.34 0.11 -6.36
N ARG A 194 -8.64 0.26 -5.07
CA ARG A 194 -9.88 0.85 -4.60
C ARG A 194 -10.05 2.29 -5.10
N ARG A 195 -8.99 3.10 -5.06
CA ARG A 195 -9.02 4.48 -5.59
C ARG A 195 -9.22 4.50 -7.11
N ILE A 196 -8.55 3.62 -7.85
CA ILE A 196 -8.75 3.48 -9.30
C ILE A 196 -10.20 3.09 -9.61
N ALA A 197 -10.74 2.09 -8.90
CA ALA A 197 -12.13 1.66 -9.06
C ALA A 197 -13.13 2.79 -8.75
N GLN A 198 -12.85 3.62 -7.73
CA GLN A 198 -13.67 4.79 -7.43
C GLN A 198 -13.67 5.81 -8.58
N VAL A 199 -12.51 6.09 -9.18
CA VAL A 199 -12.41 6.98 -10.35
C VAL A 199 -13.20 6.42 -11.53
N GLU A 200 -13.07 5.12 -11.81
CA GLU A 200 -13.77 4.47 -12.91
C GLU A 200 -15.29 4.48 -12.72
N ILE A 201 -15.78 4.10 -11.53
CA ILE A 201 -17.22 4.07 -11.22
C ILE A 201 -17.79 5.49 -11.23
N SER A 202 -17.11 6.45 -10.60
CA SER A 202 -17.49 7.86 -10.61
C SER A 202 -17.55 8.42 -12.04
N GLY A 203 -16.60 8.04 -12.90
CA GLY A 203 -16.59 8.44 -14.30
C GLY A 203 -17.77 7.90 -15.12
N ARG A 204 -18.30 6.72 -14.76
CA ARG A 204 -19.50 6.11 -15.38
C ARG A 204 -20.80 6.71 -14.86
N ASP A 205 -20.86 7.06 -13.58
CA ASP A 205 -22.08 7.56 -12.95
C ASP A 205 -22.25 9.08 -13.12
N ILE A 206 -21.15 9.84 -13.18
CA ILE A 206 -21.17 11.31 -13.41
C ILE A 206 -21.38 11.64 -14.89
N LYS A 207 -20.83 10.83 -15.81
CA LYS A 207 -21.22 10.90 -17.21
C LYS A 207 -22.52 10.12 -17.37
N GLY A 208 -23.66 10.81 -17.24
CA GLY A 208 -24.97 10.23 -17.54
C GLY A 208 -25.02 9.57 -18.95
N PRO A 209 -26.09 8.83 -19.27
CA PRO A 209 -26.20 7.96 -20.46
C PRO A 209 -26.05 8.60 -21.85
N ASP A 210 -25.59 9.85 -21.96
CA ASP A 210 -25.43 10.62 -23.21
C ASP A 210 -23.98 10.99 -23.55
N ALA A 211 -22.97 10.34 -22.98
CA ALA A 211 -21.57 10.62 -23.29
C ALA A 211 -20.82 9.44 -23.95
N ASN A 212 -21.45 8.69 -24.86
CA ASN A 212 -20.69 8.03 -25.93
C ASN A 212 -21.56 7.59 -27.13
N ARG A 213 -21.76 8.51 -28.08
CA ARG A 213 -21.95 8.14 -29.48
C ARG A 213 -21.27 9.15 -30.38
N THR A 214 -19.95 9.29 -30.25
CA THR A 214 -19.13 9.81 -31.36
C THR A 214 -17.67 9.45 -31.14
N GLU A 215 -17.19 8.57 -32.02
CA GLU A 215 -15.87 8.61 -32.64
C GLU A 215 -14.66 8.36 -31.74
N HIS A 216 -14.25 7.08 -31.63
CA HIS A 216 -12.83 6.69 -31.56
C HIS A 216 -12.59 5.24 -32.06
N GLU A 217 -13.34 4.78 -33.06
CA GLU A 217 -13.08 3.48 -33.74
C GLU A 217 -12.65 3.58 -35.22
N ASP A 218 -12.69 4.75 -35.86
CA ASP A 218 -12.36 4.90 -37.29
C ASP A 218 -11.04 5.64 -37.58
N CYS A 219 -9.95 5.24 -36.92
CA CYS A 219 -8.59 5.73 -37.30
C CYS A 219 -7.62 4.63 -37.73
N LEU A 220 -8.06 3.38 -37.88
CA LEU A 220 -7.18 2.27 -38.30
C LEU A 220 -7.57 1.57 -39.61
N SER A 221 -8.49 2.12 -40.40
CA SER A 221 -8.87 1.51 -41.68
C SER A 221 -9.14 2.54 -42.79
N THR A 222 -8.08 3.17 -43.32
CA THR A 222 -7.92 3.46 -44.76
C THR A 222 -6.48 3.91 -45.01
N ARG A 223 -5.57 2.95 -45.13
CA ARG A 223 -4.41 3.11 -46.01
C ARG A 223 -4.75 2.34 -47.27
N ASP A 224 -5.25 3.03 -48.28
CA ASP A 224 -4.98 2.70 -49.68
C ASP A 224 -5.34 3.88 -50.60
N ALA A 225 -4.31 4.26 -51.35
CA ALA A 225 -4.25 4.87 -52.69
C ALA A 225 -5.09 6.12 -53.05
N ASP A 226 -4.37 7.06 -53.68
CA ASP A 226 -4.82 8.18 -54.53
C ASP A 226 -5.44 9.42 -53.88
N ALA A 227 -4.59 10.42 -53.58
CA ALA A 227 -4.90 11.84 -53.81
C ALA A 227 -3.60 12.68 -53.87
N GLY A 228 -3.46 13.48 -54.94
CA GLY A 228 -2.32 14.36 -55.23
C GLY A 228 -2.15 15.58 -54.31
N PRO A 229 -1.16 16.46 -54.61
CA PRO A 229 -0.63 17.39 -53.63
C PRO A 229 -1.32 18.77 -53.70
N SER A 230 -2.36 19.00 -52.89
CA SER A 230 -2.78 20.37 -52.52
C SER A 230 -3.97 20.37 -51.55
N ALA A 231 -3.73 20.63 -50.26
CA ALA A 231 -4.60 21.40 -49.34
C ALA A 231 -4.06 21.33 -47.89
N PRO A 232 -4.31 22.35 -47.04
CA PRO A 232 -3.45 22.70 -45.93
C PRO A 232 -3.74 21.91 -44.65
N VAL A 233 -2.67 21.69 -43.87
CA VAL A 233 -2.71 21.12 -42.52
C VAL A 233 -3.42 22.12 -41.59
N GLY A 234 -4.67 21.83 -41.27
CA GLY A 234 -5.47 22.54 -40.28
C GLY A 234 -5.00 22.21 -38.86
N SER A 235 -4.63 23.27 -38.14
CA SER A 235 -4.16 23.33 -36.76
C SER A 235 -5.06 22.56 -35.76
N CYS A 236 -4.50 21.53 -35.11
CA CYS A 236 -4.96 21.04 -33.82
C CYS A 236 -4.22 21.78 -32.70
N VAL A 237 -4.68 22.99 -32.40
CA VAL A 237 -4.39 23.68 -31.14
C VAL A 237 -5.74 24.11 -30.59
N HIS A 238 -5.96 23.86 -29.29
CA HIS A 238 -7.13 24.16 -28.45
C HIS A 238 -7.95 22.94 -28.01
N ALA A 239 -7.39 22.22 -27.03
CA ALA A 239 -8.17 21.59 -25.97
C ALA A 239 -7.37 21.64 -24.66
N GLN A 240 -7.07 22.85 -24.21
CA GLN A 240 -6.60 23.14 -22.86
C GLN A 240 -7.45 24.30 -22.36
N ILE A 241 -7.95 24.20 -21.13
CA ILE A 241 -8.98 25.00 -20.44
C ILE A 241 -10.34 24.30 -20.39
N ALA A 242 -10.47 23.37 -19.43
CA ALA A 242 -11.65 23.23 -18.57
C ALA A 242 -11.38 22.17 -17.48
N MET A 243 -10.41 22.41 -16.60
CA MET A 243 -10.24 21.59 -15.38
C MET A 243 -9.61 22.42 -14.26
N SER A 244 -10.28 23.50 -13.85
CA SER A 244 -9.81 24.33 -12.72
C SER A 244 -10.94 24.90 -11.84
N ALA A 245 -12.09 24.24 -11.77
CA ALA A 245 -13.13 24.65 -10.82
C ALA A 245 -13.88 23.44 -10.27
N LEU A 246 -13.27 22.71 -9.33
CA LEU A 246 -13.97 21.93 -8.28
C LEU A 246 -13.03 21.12 -7.38
N VAL A 247 -11.87 21.65 -6.98
CA VAL A 247 -11.21 21.17 -5.75
C VAL A 247 -10.53 22.36 -5.07
N GLY A 248 -11.17 22.89 -4.04
CA GLY A 248 -10.58 23.89 -3.16
C GLY A 248 -9.52 23.25 -2.26
N PHE A 249 -8.28 23.23 -2.71
CA PHE A 249 -7.12 23.02 -1.85
C PHE A 249 -6.45 24.37 -1.60
N ARG A 250 -6.56 24.87 -0.36
CA ARG A 250 -5.70 25.94 0.15
C ARG A 250 -4.28 25.39 0.26
N THR A 251 -3.41 25.78 -0.66
CA THR A 251 -1.96 25.64 -0.53
C THR A 251 -1.46 26.60 0.54
N VAL A 252 -0.91 26.06 1.63
CA VAL A 252 -0.06 26.79 2.57
C VAL A 252 1.32 26.90 1.93
N GLN A 253 1.68 28.07 1.41
CA GLN A 253 3.05 28.41 1.05
C GLN A 253 3.86 28.62 2.32
N VAL A 254 4.91 27.82 2.53
CA VAL A 254 5.96 28.09 3.50
C VAL A 254 7.12 28.74 2.75
N GLU A 255 7.28 30.05 2.89
CA GLU A 255 8.45 30.81 2.41
C GLU A 255 9.70 30.42 3.22
N TRP A 256 10.70 29.88 2.54
CA TRP A 256 12.07 29.82 3.05
C TRP A 256 12.79 31.11 2.68
N ALA A 257 12.88 32.03 3.64
CA ALA A 257 13.75 33.20 3.52
C ALA A 257 15.21 32.82 3.78
N VAL A 258 16.03 32.98 2.75
CA VAL A 258 17.49 32.95 2.80
C VAL A 258 17.97 34.28 3.39
N LEU A 259 18.78 34.24 4.46
CA LEU A 259 19.60 35.37 4.88
C LEU A 259 21.08 34.93 4.94
N ARG A 260 21.90 35.79 4.32
CA ARG A 260 23.36 35.85 4.42
C ARG A 260 23.79 36.28 5.81
#